data_AF-A0A3C0GU04-F1
#
_entry.id   AF-A0A3C0GU04-F1
#
_cell.length_a   1.000
_cell.length_b   1.000
_cell.length_c   1.000
_cell.angle_alpha   90.00
_cell.angle_beta   90.00
_cell.angle_gamma   90.00
#
_symmetry.space_group_name_H-M   'P 1'
#
loop_
_entity.id
_entity.type
_entity.pdbx_description
1 polymer ?
#
loop_
_entity_poly.entity_id
_entity_poly.type
_entity_poly.pdbx_seq_one_letter_code
_entity_poly.pdbx_strand_id
1 'polypeptide(L)'
;DQLRAKDPGLGRQSAGWHYVNIGEDDCHYQVQKHCKGGNCVVEALKAQTAILGDRSRTDAERAQALKFVVHFAGDIHQPMHAGYGQDKGGNDFQVQFNNRGTNLHSLWDSGMLNELKLDDDQYLKRLLALPAPALGKRSSIGTDAVEWAEASCRIAIAPGVYPAKRTLGADYTATYRPIAEQELRLAGERLAVLLNATLGAR
;
A
#
# COMPACT_ATOMS: atom_id res chain seq x y z
N ASP A 1 5.01 3.88 9.59
CA ASP A 1 5.55 2.95 10.63
C ASP A 1 6.30 3.55 11.81
N GLN A 2 7.26 4.47 11.64
CA GLN A 2 8.11 4.94 12.77
C GLN A 2 7.34 5.59 13.94
N LEU A 3 6.07 5.96 13.75
CA LEU A 3 5.19 6.44 14.83
C LEU A 3 5.09 5.43 15.97
N ARG A 4 5.15 4.13 15.73
CA ARG A 4 5.15 3.12 16.81
C ARG A 4 6.29 3.32 17.81
N ALA A 5 7.42 3.89 17.37
CA ALA A 5 8.57 4.20 18.22
C ALA A 5 8.57 5.65 18.75
N LYS A 6 8.05 6.61 17.98
CA LYS A 6 8.15 8.05 18.28
C LYS A 6 6.89 8.63 18.95
N ASP A 7 5.73 8.05 18.69
CA ASP A 7 4.44 8.36 19.30
C ASP A 7 3.59 7.08 19.41
N PRO A 8 3.82 6.27 20.47
CA PRO A 8 3.16 4.96 20.63
C PRO A 8 1.63 5.05 20.80
N GLY A 9 1.10 6.23 21.14
CA GLY A 9 -0.33 6.47 21.22
C GLY A 9 -0.93 6.54 19.81
N LEU A 10 -0.41 7.45 19.00
CA LEU A 10 -0.83 7.59 17.60
C LEU A 10 -0.55 6.32 16.80
N GLY A 11 0.58 5.65 17.05
CA GLY A 11 0.93 4.39 16.39
C GLY A 11 -0.01 3.23 16.71
N ARG A 12 -0.59 3.17 17.91
CA ARG A 12 -1.65 2.18 18.25
C ARG A 12 -2.97 2.54 17.60
N GLN A 13 -3.34 3.82 17.63
CA GLN A 13 -4.57 4.30 17.03
C GLN A 13 -4.61 4.10 15.51
N SER A 14 -3.48 4.32 14.84
CA SER A 14 -3.38 4.20 13.39
C SER A 14 -3.05 2.78 12.90
N ALA A 15 -2.89 1.80 13.78
CA ALA A 15 -2.41 0.47 13.38
C ALA A 15 -3.30 -0.21 12.34
N GLY A 16 -4.62 -0.04 12.43
CA GLY A 16 -5.56 -0.56 11.42
C GLY A 16 -5.64 0.27 10.14
N TRP A 17 -5.06 1.47 10.11
CA TRP A 17 -5.12 2.36 8.94
C TRP A 17 -4.17 1.94 7.82
N HIS A 18 -3.35 0.92 8.02
CA HIS A 18 -2.33 0.50 7.05
C HIS A 18 -2.81 -0.55 6.05
N TYR A 19 -4.00 -1.11 6.24
CA TYR A 19 -4.50 -2.19 5.39
C TYR A 19 -6.03 -2.19 5.31
N VAL A 20 -6.56 -3.05 4.45
CA VAL A 20 -7.97 -3.45 4.40
C VAL A 20 -8.01 -4.90 3.92
N ASN A 21 -8.86 -5.75 4.50
CA ASN A 21 -8.97 -7.15 4.06
C ASN A 21 -10.25 -7.32 3.26
N ILE A 22 -10.12 -7.58 1.97
CA ILE A 22 -11.24 -7.72 1.02
C ILE A 22 -11.10 -8.93 0.09
N GLY A 23 -10.11 -9.80 0.32
CA GLY A 23 -9.84 -10.97 -0.51
C GLY A 23 -10.96 -12.02 -0.48
N GLU A 24 -11.65 -12.19 0.66
CA GLU A 24 -12.77 -13.13 0.83
C GLU A 24 -14.05 -12.68 0.11
N ASP A 25 -14.09 -11.42 -0.34
CA ASP A 25 -15.25 -10.75 -0.88
C ASP A 25 -15.05 -10.35 -2.34
N ASP A 26 -14.33 -11.20 -3.09
CA ASP A 26 -14.02 -11.01 -4.52
C ASP A 26 -13.39 -9.64 -4.82
N CYS A 27 -12.60 -9.14 -3.87
CA CYS A 27 -12.00 -7.81 -3.93
C CYS A 27 -13.00 -6.65 -4.06
N HIS A 28 -14.24 -6.84 -3.58
CA HIS A 28 -15.23 -5.78 -3.55
C HIS A 28 -15.25 -5.08 -2.20
N TYR A 29 -14.89 -3.80 -2.15
CA TYR A 29 -14.86 -3.04 -0.91
C TYR A 29 -16.25 -2.53 -0.50
N GLN A 30 -16.63 -2.81 0.75
CA GLN A 30 -17.85 -2.30 1.36
C GLN A 30 -17.49 -1.69 2.72
N VAL A 31 -17.69 -0.38 2.87
CA VAL A 31 -17.29 0.36 4.07
C VAL A 31 -17.82 -0.25 5.37
N GLN A 32 -19.08 -0.67 5.40
CA GLN A 32 -19.73 -1.23 6.60
C GLN A 32 -19.14 -2.58 7.01
N LYS A 33 -18.60 -3.34 6.06
CA LYS A 33 -18.03 -4.67 6.30
C LYS A 33 -16.52 -4.61 6.55
N HIS A 34 -15.81 -3.85 5.72
CA HIS A 34 -14.33 -3.91 5.65
C HIS A 34 -13.63 -2.77 6.41
N CYS A 35 -14.36 -1.73 6.83
CA CYS A 35 -13.76 -0.55 7.44
C CYS A 35 -14.55 -0.02 8.65
N LYS A 36 -14.89 -0.92 9.57
CA LYS A 36 -15.64 -0.56 10.78
C LYS A 36 -14.96 0.59 11.55
N GLY A 37 -15.70 1.67 11.78
CA GLY A 37 -15.20 2.86 12.49
C GLY A 37 -14.14 3.65 11.72
N GLY A 38 -14.01 3.46 10.40
CA GLY A 38 -12.99 4.12 9.58
C GLY A 38 -11.58 3.57 9.80
N ASN A 39 -11.45 2.40 10.44
CA ASN A 39 -10.17 1.81 10.79
C ASN A 39 -9.62 0.90 9.67
N CYS A 40 -9.38 1.47 8.50
CA CYS A 40 -8.74 0.82 7.35
C CYS A 40 -8.04 1.87 6.47
N VAL A 41 -7.16 1.43 5.58
CA VAL A 41 -6.39 2.33 4.69
C VAL A 41 -7.26 3.17 3.77
N VAL A 42 -8.39 2.63 3.30
CA VAL A 42 -9.29 3.34 2.37
C VAL A 42 -9.87 4.61 3.01
N GLU A 43 -10.46 4.48 4.20
CA GLU A 43 -11.07 5.63 4.89
C GLU A 43 -10.03 6.51 5.57
N ALA A 44 -8.92 5.93 6.06
CA ALA A 44 -7.83 6.70 6.62
C ALA A 44 -7.18 7.61 5.57
N LEU A 45 -6.93 7.11 4.35
CA LEU A 45 -6.41 7.93 3.26
C LEU A 45 -7.38 9.08 2.92
N LYS A 46 -8.68 8.82 2.78
CA LYS A 46 -9.70 9.86 2.53
C LYS A 46 -9.70 10.92 3.64
N ALA A 47 -9.69 10.51 4.91
CA ALA A 47 -9.73 11.41 6.05
C ALA A 47 -8.47 12.28 6.14
N GLN A 48 -7.28 11.69 5.94
CA GLN A 48 -6.02 12.43 6.00
C GLN A 48 -5.86 13.37 4.78
N THR A 49 -6.34 12.98 3.60
CA THR A 49 -6.41 13.90 2.45
C THR A 49 -7.32 15.10 2.73
N ALA A 50 -8.46 14.91 3.39
CA ALA A 50 -9.35 16.00 3.76
C ALA A 50 -8.67 16.98 4.74
N ILE A 51 -7.98 16.47 5.77
CA ILE A 51 -7.21 17.31 6.71
C ILE A 51 -6.10 18.06 5.99
N LEU A 52 -5.38 17.42 5.06
CA LEU A 52 -4.29 18.04 4.31
C LEU A 52 -4.76 19.23 3.47
N GLY A 53 -5.93 19.10 2.83
CA GLY A 53 -6.54 20.14 1.99
C GLY A 53 -7.23 21.27 2.77
N ASP A 54 -7.57 21.05 4.04
CA ASP A 54 -8.27 22.03 4.87
C ASP A 54 -7.32 23.13 5.38
N ARG A 55 -7.39 24.32 4.77
CA ARG A 55 -6.58 25.49 5.14
C ARG A 55 -6.97 26.13 6.46
N SER A 56 -8.08 25.73 7.08
CA SER A 56 -8.44 26.19 8.44
C SER A 56 -7.66 25.44 9.53
N ARG A 57 -7.04 24.30 9.19
CA ARG A 57 -6.20 23.51 10.08
C ARG A 57 -4.83 24.13 10.27
N THR A 58 -4.22 23.82 11.40
CA THR A 58 -2.84 24.24 11.69
C THR A 58 -1.85 23.56 10.74
N ASP A 59 -0.72 24.20 10.47
CA ASP A 59 0.34 23.59 9.66
C ASP A 59 0.87 22.29 10.28
N ALA A 60 0.83 22.15 11.61
CA ALA A 60 1.21 20.93 12.30
C ALA A 60 0.25 19.76 11.98
N GLU A 61 -1.07 19.99 12.05
CA GLU A 61 -2.07 18.98 11.67
C GLU A 61 -1.92 18.60 10.19
N ARG A 62 -1.77 19.59 9.31
CA ARG A 62 -1.63 19.37 7.86
C ARG A 62 -0.33 18.63 7.52
N ALA A 63 0.79 18.95 8.20
CA ALA A 63 2.05 18.25 8.03
C ALA A 63 1.98 16.80 8.51
N GLN A 64 1.25 16.53 9.60
CA GLN A 64 1.00 15.17 10.05
C GLN A 64 0.14 14.40 9.04
N ALA A 65 -0.92 15.03 8.53
CA ALA A 65 -1.77 14.45 7.50
C ALA A 65 -1.00 14.15 6.21
N LEU A 66 -0.09 15.03 5.78
CA LEU A 66 0.78 14.79 4.63
C LEU A 66 1.62 13.51 4.79
N LYS A 67 2.23 13.30 5.97
CA LYS A 67 3.01 12.09 6.24
C LYS A 67 2.15 10.83 6.13
N PHE A 68 0.92 10.87 6.63
CA PHE A 68 -0.01 9.76 6.49
C PHE A 68 -0.45 9.55 5.04
N VAL A 69 -0.80 10.60 4.30
CA VAL A 69 -1.20 10.49 2.88
C VAL A 69 -0.08 9.87 2.05
N VAL A 70 1.17 10.32 2.21
CA VAL A 70 2.33 9.74 1.50
C VAL A 70 2.49 8.26 1.84
N HIS A 71 2.36 7.88 3.11
CA HIS A 71 2.54 6.52 3.56
C HIS A 71 1.40 5.59 3.10
N PHE A 72 0.15 6.00 3.28
CA PHE A 72 -1.03 5.22 2.89
C PHE A 72 -1.18 5.09 1.38
N ALA A 73 -0.70 6.06 0.59
CA ALA A 73 -0.61 5.90 -0.85
C ALA A 73 0.34 4.75 -1.24
N GLY A 74 1.41 4.50 -0.48
CA GLY A 74 2.25 3.32 -0.65
C GLY A 74 1.54 2.05 -0.21
N ASP A 75 1.04 2.04 1.04
CA ASP A 75 0.39 0.88 1.66
C ASP A 75 -0.78 0.34 0.82
N ILE A 76 -1.66 1.23 0.33
CA ILE A 76 -2.85 0.82 -0.42
C ILE A 76 -2.52 0.19 -1.77
N HIS A 77 -1.31 0.40 -2.29
CA HIS A 77 -0.81 -0.23 -3.51
C HIS A 77 -0.05 -1.53 -3.25
N GLN A 78 0.29 -1.83 -1.99
CA GLN A 78 0.95 -3.09 -1.62
C GLN A 78 -0.10 -4.22 -1.62
N PRO A 79 -0.03 -5.21 -2.53
CA PRO A 79 -1.08 -6.22 -2.68
C PRO A 79 -1.50 -6.90 -1.37
N MET A 80 -0.53 -7.28 -0.54
CA MET A 80 -0.81 -7.98 0.72
C MET A 80 -1.50 -7.10 1.78
N HIS A 81 -1.55 -5.77 1.60
CA HIS A 81 -2.34 -4.85 2.44
C HIS A 81 -3.81 -4.78 2.05
N ALA A 82 -4.21 -5.42 0.94
CA ALA A 82 -5.59 -5.48 0.45
C ALA A 82 -6.14 -6.93 0.39
N GLY A 83 -5.35 -7.91 0.84
CA GLY A 83 -5.58 -9.34 0.60
C GLY A 83 -6.60 -10.01 1.54
N TYR A 84 -6.35 -11.27 1.85
CA TYR A 84 -7.21 -12.09 2.70
C TYR A 84 -7.10 -11.70 4.19
N GLY A 85 -8.24 -11.60 4.87
CA GLY A 85 -8.29 -11.41 6.32
C GLY A 85 -7.92 -12.66 7.12
N GLN A 86 -8.24 -13.85 6.63
CA GLN A 86 -8.03 -15.12 7.33
C GLN A 86 -6.58 -15.43 7.68
N ASP A 87 -5.61 -14.86 6.95
CA ASP A 87 -4.18 -15.01 7.19
C ASP A 87 -3.48 -13.66 7.43
N LYS A 88 -4.28 -12.63 7.73
CA LYS A 88 -3.83 -11.26 8.00
C LYS A 88 -2.99 -10.70 6.85
N GLY A 89 -3.47 -10.85 5.62
CA GLY A 89 -2.78 -10.40 4.41
C GLY A 89 -1.49 -11.17 4.19
N GLY A 90 -1.50 -12.49 4.35
CA GLY A 90 -0.32 -13.34 4.15
C GLY A 90 0.71 -13.33 5.28
N ASN A 91 0.46 -12.67 6.41
CA ASN A 91 1.36 -12.70 7.58
C ASN A 91 1.40 -14.09 8.22
N ASP A 92 0.26 -14.80 8.23
CA ASP A 92 0.18 -16.17 8.76
C ASP A 92 0.60 -17.21 7.69
N PHE A 93 0.83 -16.80 6.45
CA PHE A 93 1.33 -17.66 5.37
C PHE A 93 2.86 -17.76 5.41
N GLN A 94 3.36 -18.71 6.21
CA GLN A 94 4.80 -18.93 6.37
C GLN A 94 5.45 -19.49 5.09
N VAL A 95 6.63 -18.96 4.75
CA VAL A 95 7.46 -19.38 3.62
C VAL A 95 8.94 -19.34 4.00
N GLN A 96 9.77 -20.00 3.21
CA GLN A 96 11.22 -19.85 3.24
C GLN A 96 11.64 -19.13 1.96
N PHE A 97 12.41 -18.05 2.10
CA PHE A 97 12.97 -17.31 0.98
C PHE A 97 14.49 -17.21 1.15
N ASN A 98 15.26 -17.62 0.14
CA ASN A 98 16.73 -17.65 0.19
C ASN A 98 17.27 -18.34 1.46
N ASN A 99 16.71 -19.51 1.78
CA ASN A 99 17.02 -20.34 2.96
C ASN A 99 16.70 -19.70 4.32
N ARG A 100 15.97 -18.58 4.37
CA ARG A 100 15.55 -17.92 5.61
C ARG A 100 14.03 -17.99 5.77
N GLY A 101 13.56 -18.28 6.98
CA GLY A 101 12.13 -18.22 7.29
C GLY A 101 11.61 -16.78 7.23
N THR A 102 10.43 -16.61 6.64
CA THR A 102 9.68 -15.35 6.57
C THR A 102 8.18 -15.69 6.36
N ASN A 103 7.35 -14.70 6.07
CA ASN A 103 5.97 -14.89 5.62
C ASN A 103 5.74 -14.17 4.28
N LEU A 104 4.62 -14.47 3.63
CA LEU A 104 4.29 -13.91 2.32
C LEU A 104 4.18 -12.38 2.36
N HIS A 105 3.55 -11.83 3.41
CA HIS A 105 3.41 -10.39 3.59
C HIS A 105 4.76 -9.67 3.59
N SER A 106 5.70 -10.10 4.44
CA SER A 106 7.04 -9.52 4.54
C SER A 106 7.86 -9.72 3.27
N LEU A 107 7.63 -10.80 2.52
CA LEU A 107 8.26 -11.01 1.22
C LEU A 107 7.80 -9.96 0.20
N TRP A 108 6.51 -9.64 0.16
CA TRP A 108 5.94 -8.60 -0.70
C TRP A 108 6.27 -7.18 -0.25
N ASP A 109 6.25 -6.89 1.05
CA ASP A 109 6.62 -5.58 1.61
C ASP A 109 8.01 -5.15 1.21
N SER A 110 8.96 -6.09 1.25
CA SER A 110 10.38 -5.73 1.14
C SER A 110 11.29 -6.87 0.68
N GLY A 111 10.97 -8.12 1.01
CA GLY A 111 11.88 -9.25 0.74
C GLY A 111 12.27 -9.40 -0.74
N MET A 112 11.31 -9.26 -1.66
CA MET A 112 11.57 -9.34 -3.10
C MET A 112 12.40 -8.16 -3.61
N LEU A 113 12.14 -6.97 -3.08
CA LEU A 113 12.81 -5.73 -3.49
C LEU A 113 14.26 -5.72 -3.00
N ASN A 114 14.45 -6.06 -1.73
CA ASN A 114 15.75 -6.10 -1.04
C ASN A 114 16.71 -7.16 -1.60
N GLU A 115 16.22 -8.16 -2.34
CA GLU A 115 17.06 -9.12 -3.04
C GLU A 115 18.06 -8.43 -4.00
N LEU A 116 17.67 -7.31 -4.61
CA LEU A 116 18.53 -6.56 -5.53
C LEU A 116 19.65 -5.79 -4.83
N LYS A 117 19.56 -5.58 -3.50
CA LYS A 117 20.53 -4.81 -2.69
C LYS A 117 20.82 -3.41 -3.25
N LEU A 118 19.81 -2.77 -3.83
CA LEU A 118 19.89 -1.40 -4.29
C LEU A 118 19.60 -0.44 -3.15
N ASP A 119 20.26 0.71 -3.14
CA ASP A 119 19.82 1.85 -2.33
C ASP A 119 18.61 2.55 -2.95
N ASP A 120 18.02 3.51 -2.23
CA ASP A 120 16.81 4.23 -2.66
C ASP A 120 17.01 4.96 -4.00
N ASP A 121 18.18 5.57 -4.23
CA ASP A 121 18.48 6.32 -5.47
C ASP A 121 18.59 5.38 -6.68
N GLN A 122 19.23 4.23 -6.49
CA GLN A 122 19.33 3.18 -7.50
C GLN A 122 17.97 2.56 -7.79
N TYR A 123 17.17 2.30 -6.75
CA TYR A 123 15.82 1.76 -6.91
C TYR A 123 14.91 2.76 -7.62
N LEU A 124 14.98 4.05 -7.26
CA LEU A 124 14.23 5.11 -7.91
C LEU A 124 14.55 5.17 -9.41
N LYS A 125 15.84 5.13 -9.79
CA LYS A 125 16.24 5.08 -11.22
C LYS A 125 15.62 3.89 -11.95
N ARG A 126 15.57 2.74 -11.29
CA ARG A 126 14.95 1.52 -11.83
C ARG A 126 13.44 1.69 -12.02
N LEU A 127 12.73 2.24 -11.03
CA LEU A 127 11.28 2.51 -11.13
C LEU A 127 10.96 3.56 -12.20
N LEU A 128 11.80 4.59 -12.34
CA LEU A 128 11.65 5.63 -13.36
C LEU A 128 11.90 5.12 -14.78
N ALA A 129 12.66 4.03 -14.94
CA ALA A 129 12.86 3.37 -16.23
C ALA A 129 11.63 2.55 -16.68
N LEU A 130 10.68 2.24 -15.79
CA LEU A 130 9.41 1.63 -16.17
C LEU A 130 8.53 2.62 -16.95
N PRO A 131 7.63 2.12 -17.83
CA PRO A 131 6.63 2.98 -18.46
C PRO A 131 5.82 3.76 -17.43
N ALA A 132 5.57 5.03 -17.70
CA ALA A 132 4.68 5.82 -16.86
C ALA A 132 3.24 5.30 -16.98
N PRO A 133 2.49 5.13 -15.87
CA PRO A 133 1.10 4.75 -15.92
C PRO A 133 0.27 5.86 -16.58
N ALA A 134 -0.74 5.47 -17.37
CA ALA A 134 -1.68 6.41 -17.95
C ALA A 134 -2.70 6.85 -16.89
N LEU A 135 -2.47 8.01 -16.28
CA LEU A 135 -3.34 8.56 -15.24
C LEU A 135 -4.05 9.85 -15.70
N GLY A 136 -5.24 10.08 -15.16
CA GLY A 136 -5.91 11.38 -15.27
C GLY A 136 -5.17 12.47 -14.49
N LYS A 137 -5.44 13.74 -14.81
CA LYS A 137 -4.84 14.90 -14.11
C LYS A 137 -5.56 15.30 -12.82
N ARG A 138 -6.66 14.63 -12.49
CA ARG A 138 -7.48 14.93 -11.30
C ARG A 138 -7.64 13.65 -10.50
N SER A 139 -7.62 13.79 -9.18
CA SER A 139 -7.98 12.74 -8.25
C SER A 139 -9.39 13.01 -7.71
N SER A 140 -10.15 11.93 -7.54
CA SER A 140 -11.39 11.90 -6.76
C SER A 140 -11.21 10.91 -5.63
N ILE A 141 -10.56 11.34 -4.53
CA ILE A 141 -10.07 10.44 -3.48
C ILE A 141 -11.17 9.52 -2.88
N GLY A 142 -12.44 9.95 -2.92
CA GLY A 142 -13.57 9.14 -2.49
C GLY A 142 -13.72 7.84 -3.31
N THR A 143 -13.53 7.90 -4.62
CA THR A 143 -13.56 6.77 -5.55
C THR A 143 -12.18 6.12 -5.65
N ASP A 144 -11.14 6.93 -5.84
CA ASP A 144 -9.78 6.47 -6.11
C ASP A 144 -9.27 5.51 -5.03
N ALA A 145 -9.45 5.85 -3.74
CA ALA A 145 -8.98 5.00 -2.65
C ALA A 145 -9.64 3.61 -2.65
N VAL A 146 -10.91 3.52 -3.08
CA VAL A 146 -11.59 2.23 -3.23
C VAL A 146 -10.97 1.45 -4.38
N GLU A 147 -10.88 2.07 -5.55
CA GLU A 147 -10.35 1.43 -6.76
C GLU A 147 -8.90 0.95 -6.59
N TRP A 148 -8.08 1.69 -5.84
CA TRP A 148 -6.69 1.31 -5.57
C TRP A 148 -6.63 0.06 -4.69
N ALA A 149 -7.38 0.03 -3.59
CA ALA A 149 -7.44 -1.15 -2.72
C ALA A 149 -7.98 -2.39 -3.45
N GLU A 150 -9.05 -2.24 -4.23
CA GLU A 150 -9.62 -3.36 -5.00
C GLU A 150 -8.62 -3.85 -6.08
N ALA A 151 -7.84 -2.96 -6.69
CA ALA A 151 -6.80 -3.33 -7.64
C ALA A 151 -5.68 -4.14 -6.98
N SER A 152 -5.18 -3.68 -5.83
CA SER A 152 -4.15 -4.39 -5.07
C SER A 152 -4.65 -5.74 -4.56
N CYS A 153 -5.92 -5.84 -4.16
CA CYS A 153 -6.53 -7.12 -3.82
C CYS A 153 -6.54 -8.10 -5.00
N ARG A 154 -6.93 -7.64 -6.20
CA ARG A 154 -6.95 -8.51 -7.40
C ARG A 154 -5.58 -9.09 -7.70
N ILE A 155 -4.51 -8.35 -7.43
CA ILE A 155 -3.14 -8.87 -7.50
C ILE A 155 -2.93 -9.89 -6.39
N ALA A 156 -3.27 -9.56 -5.14
CA ALA A 156 -3.04 -10.41 -3.98
C ALA A 156 -3.68 -11.80 -4.10
N ILE A 157 -4.88 -11.88 -4.67
CA ILE A 157 -5.63 -13.14 -4.82
C ILE A 157 -5.36 -13.84 -6.17
N ALA A 158 -4.51 -13.28 -7.03
CA ALA A 158 -4.23 -13.84 -8.34
C ALA A 158 -3.62 -15.25 -8.22
N PRO A 159 -3.98 -16.18 -9.13
CA PRO A 159 -3.41 -17.52 -9.13
C PRO A 159 -1.88 -17.51 -9.13
N GLY A 160 -1.29 -18.23 -8.18
CA GLY A 160 0.16 -18.36 -8.03
C GLY A 160 0.81 -17.39 -7.04
N VAL A 161 0.13 -16.28 -6.65
CA VAL A 161 0.65 -15.37 -5.63
C VAL A 161 0.76 -16.07 -4.29
N TYR A 162 -0.19 -16.95 -3.98
CA TYR A 162 -0.12 -17.94 -2.91
C TYR A 162 0.43 -19.27 -3.48
N PRO A 163 1.74 -19.55 -3.34
CA PRO A 163 2.37 -20.70 -3.96
C PRO A 163 2.08 -22.01 -3.20
N ALA A 164 1.95 -23.12 -3.93
CA ALA A 164 1.79 -24.45 -3.32
C ALA A 164 3.04 -24.90 -2.55
N LYS A 165 4.24 -24.57 -3.05
CA LYS A 165 5.51 -24.80 -2.36
C LYS A 165 5.81 -23.64 -1.43
N ARG A 166 6.26 -23.95 -0.21
CA ARG A 166 6.63 -22.94 0.80
C ARG A 166 8.07 -22.46 0.70
N THR A 167 8.92 -23.13 -0.08
CA THR A 167 10.28 -22.65 -0.38
C THR A 167 10.26 -21.88 -1.68
N LEU A 168 10.55 -20.58 -1.58
CA LEU A 168 10.53 -19.61 -2.67
C LEU A 168 11.97 -19.18 -3.00
N GLY A 169 12.20 -18.95 -4.29
CA GLY A 169 13.50 -18.55 -4.81
C GLY A 169 13.35 -17.64 -6.01
N ALA A 170 14.37 -17.62 -6.86
CA ALA A 170 14.49 -16.70 -7.99
C ALA A 170 13.28 -16.74 -8.95
N ASP A 171 12.64 -17.89 -9.15
CA ASP A 171 11.47 -18.00 -10.05
C ASP A 171 10.27 -17.19 -9.53
N TYR A 172 10.04 -17.20 -8.21
CA TYR A 172 8.98 -16.42 -7.59
C TYR A 172 9.27 -14.92 -7.72
N THR A 173 10.51 -14.50 -7.42
CA THR A 173 10.88 -13.08 -7.52
C THR A 173 10.96 -12.58 -8.96
N ALA A 174 11.40 -13.40 -9.91
CA ALA A 174 11.36 -13.08 -11.33
C ALA A 174 9.93 -12.84 -11.84
N THR A 175 8.95 -13.54 -11.27
CA THR A 175 7.53 -13.40 -11.60
C THR A 175 6.91 -12.16 -10.93
N TYR A 176 7.10 -11.99 -9.62
CA TYR A 176 6.30 -11.03 -8.84
C TYR A 176 7.02 -9.72 -8.50
N ARG A 177 8.36 -9.65 -8.52
CA ARG A 177 9.07 -8.37 -8.33
C ARG A 177 8.69 -7.34 -9.40
N PRO A 178 8.60 -7.66 -10.71
CA PRO A 178 8.15 -6.68 -11.69
C PRO A 178 6.75 -6.12 -11.41
N ILE A 179 5.85 -6.93 -10.83
CA ILE A 179 4.50 -6.50 -10.44
C ILE A 179 4.59 -5.55 -9.23
N ALA A 180 5.37 -5.91 -8.20
CA ALA A 180 5.60 -5.03 -7.06
C ALA A 180 6.25 -3.68 -7.47
N GLU A 181 7.20 -3.71 -8.40
CA GLU A 181 7.83 -2.51 -8.97
C GLU A 181 6.83 -1.65 -9.77
N GLN A 182 5.90 -2.28 -10.51
CA GLN A 182 4.81 -1.57 -11.19
C GLN A 182 3.87 -0.89 -10.20
N GLU A 183 3.47 -1.58 -9.13
CA GLU A 183 2.61 -1.00 -8.09
C GLU A 183 3.30 0.16 -7.35
N LEU A 184 4.61 0.06 -7.08
CA LEU A 184 5.40 1.17 -6.52
C LEU A 184 5.44 2.37 -7.45
N ARG A 185 5.66 2.16 -8.76
CA ARG A 185 5.63 3.24 -9.74
C ARG A 185 4.25 3.87 -9.83
N LEU A 186 3.20 3.04 -9.83
CA LEU A 186 1.80 3.49 -9.87
C LEU A 186 1.43 4.32 -8.62
N ALA A 187 1.84 3.86 -7.43
CA ALA A 187 1.63 4.55 -6.17
C ALA A 187 2.23 5.96 -6.17
N GLY A 188 3.48 6.10 -6.63
CA GLY A 188 4.16 7.41 -6.70
C GLY A 188 3.46 8.39 -7.63
N GLU A 189 3.03 7.94 -8.80
CA GLU A 189 2.36 8.78 -9.81
C GLU A 189 0.92 9.16 -9.36
N ARG A 190 0.17 8.22 -8.77
CA ARG A 190 -1.15 8.50 -8.16
C ARG A 190 -1.04 9.46 -6.98
N LEU A 191 -0.02 9.30 -6.13
CA LEU A 191 0.26 10.23 -5.03
C LEU A 191 0.55 11.64 -5.57
N ALA A 192 1.33 11.77 -6.65
CA ALA A 192 1.58 13.07 -7.27
C ALA A 192 0.28 13.73 -7.78
N VAL A 193 -0.59 12.97 -8.46
CA VAL A 193 -1.91 13.47 -8.91
C VAL A 193 -2.78 13.90 -7.72
N LEU A 194 -2.83 13.09 -6.65
CA LEU A 194 -3.59 13.38 -5.44
C LEU A 194 -3.10 14.64 -4.73
N LEU A 195 -1.79 14.79 -4.53
CA LEU A 195 -1.21 15.96 -3.88
C LEU A 195 -1.42 17.23 -4.72
N ASN A 196 -1.24 17.14 -6.05
CA ASN A 196 -1.50 18.26 -6.95
C ASN A 196 -2.98 18.70 -6.92
N ALA A 197 -3.92 17.75 -6.88
CA ALA A 197 -5.34 18.07 -6.76
C ALA A 197 -5.70 18.66 -5.38
N THR A 198 -5.12 18.13 -4.31
CA THR A 198 -5.42 18.53 -2.92
C THR A 198 -4.82 19.88 -2.55
N LEU A 199 -3.60 20.17 -3.01
CA LEU A 199 -2.84 21.37 -2.62
C LEU A 199 -2.77 22.44 -3.72
N GLY A 200 -3.00 22.06 -4.98
CA GLY A 200 -2.84 22.93 -6.14
C GLY A 200 -4.06 23.79 -6.49
N ALA A 201 -5.25 23.46 -5.97
CA ALA A 201 -6.42 24.34 -6.12
C ALA A 201 -6.16 25.66 -5.36
N ARG A 202 -5.96 26.73 -6.12
CA ARG A 202 -5.92 28.12 -5.65
C ARG A 202 -7.24 28.80 -5.94
#